data_AF-A0A831KGR2-F1
#
_entry.id   AF-A0A831KGR2-F1
#
_cell.length_a   1.000
_cell.length_b   1.000
_cell.length_c   1.000
_cell.angle_alpha   90.00
_cell.angle_beta   90.00
_cell.angle_gamma   90.00
#
_symmetry.space_group_name_H-M   'P 1'
#
loop_
_entity.id
_entity.type
_entity.pdbx_description
1 polymer ?
#
loop_
_entity_poly.entity_id
_entity_poly.type
_entity_poly.pdbx_seq_one_letter_code
_entity_poly.pdbx_strand_id
1 'polypeptide(L)'
;MDKFDAGVLKNAFEAAMLYTRKVRKVDEGVSYTSINWNYMPPAGAGIIHPDLQVIVGANPTLFYERLLTESLKYHREEERNY
;
A
#
# COMPACT_ATOMS: atom_id res chain seq x y z
N MET A 1 18.25 -16.05 -4.56
CA MET A 1 16.85 -15.72 -4.18
C MET A 1 16.30 -16.65 -3.11
N ASP A 2 17.04 -17.69 -2.70
CA ASP A 2 16.68 -18.68 -1.66
C ASP A 2 16.46 -18.16 -0.21
N LYS A 3 16.38 -16.84 -0.01
CA LYS A 3 16.11 -16.23 1.31
C LYS A 3 14.84 -15.38 1.33
N PHE A 4 14.12 -15.30 0.21
CA PHE A 4 12.81 -14.64 0.15
C PHE A 4 11.73 -15.71 0.13
N ASP A 5 11.32 -16.15 1.31
CA ASP A 5 10.20 -17.06 1.50
C ASP A 5 8.93 -16.30 1.91
N ALA A 6 7.81 -17.02 2.01
CA ALA A 6 6.54 -16.45 2.44
C ALA A 6 6.60 -15.84 3.86
N GLY A 7 7.49 -16.33 4.73
CA GLY A 7 7.69 -15.80 6.07
C GLY A 7 8.33 -14.42 6.06
N VAL A 8 9.32 -14.19 5.19
CA VAL A 8 9.92 -12.86 4.99
C VAL A 8 8.88 -11.87 4.50
N LEU A 9 8.06 -12.25 3.52
CA LEU A 9 6.98 -11.40 3.01
C LEU A 9 5.94 -11.10 4.10
N LYS A 10 5.51 -12.11 4.85
CA LYS A 10 4.59 -11.94 5.98
C LYS A 10 5.14 -10.92 6.98
N ASN A 11 6.39 -11.08 7.42
CA ASN A 11 7.00 -10.17 8.39
C ASN A 11 7.11 -8.74 7.85
N ALA A 12 7.41 -8.58 6.56
CA ALA A 12 7.49 -7.28 5.92
C ALA A 12 6.12 -6.57 5.87
N PHE A 13 5.04 -7.30 5.52
CA PHE A 13 3.68 -6.76 5.59
C PHE A 13 3.22 -6.47 7.02
N GLU A 14 3.57 -7.31 7.99
CA GLU A 14 3.28 -7.07 9.41
C GLU A 14 3.98 -5.80 9.92
N ALA A 15 5.24 -5.59 9.52
CA ALA A 15 5.98 -4.37 9.84
C ALA A 15 5.31 -3.12 9.22
N ALA A 16 4.88 -3.20 7.95
CA ALA A 16 4.16 -2.11 7.29
C ALA A 16 2.83 -1.78 7.99
N MET A 17 2.07 -2.80 8.40
CA MET A 17 0.82 -2.63 9.15
C MET A 17 1.06 -2.09 10.56
N LEU A 18 2.14 -2.49 11.22
CA LEU A 18 2.54 -1.94 12.52
C LEU A 18 2.87 -0.45 12.40
N TYR A 19 3.68 -0.08 11.40
CA TYR A 19 4.02 1.32 11.13
C TYR A 19 2.76 2.16 10.88
N THR A 20 1.89 1.69 9.99
CA THR A 20 0.62 2.36 9.64
C THR A 20 -0.25 2.63 10.87
N ARG A 21 -0.42 1.61 11.73
CA ARG A 21 -1.20 1.74 12.97
C ARG A 21 -0.56 2.70 13.96
N LYS A 22 0.77 2.77 14.02
CA LYS A 22 1.47 3.73 14.87
C LYS A 22 1.28 5.16 14.37
N VAL A 23 1.40 5.41 13.06
CA VAL A 23 1.18 6.75 12.49
C VAL A 23 -0.25 7.23 12.75
N ARG A 24 -1.26 6.38 12.49
CA ARG A 24 -2.68 6.72 12.74
C ARG A 24 -3.02 7.01 14.21
N LYS A 25 -2.25 6.49 15.16
CA LYS A 25 -2.43 6.80 16.58
C LYS A 25 -1.90 8.17 16.98
N VAL A 26 -0.98 8.73 16.18
CA VAL A 26 -0.31 10.01 16.46
C VAL A 26 -0.91 11.13 15.60
N ASP A 27 -1.40 10.80 14.41
CA ASP A 27 -2.06 11.72 13.50
C ASP A 27 -3.39 11.12 13.03
N GLU A 28 -4.50 11.64 13.55
CA GLU A 28 -5.85 11.21 13.16
C GLU A 28 -6.22 11.66 11.73
N GLY A 29 -5.49 12.63 11.17
CA GLY A 29 -5.70 13.13 9.82
C GLY A 29 -5.24 12.17 8.72
N VAL A 30 -4.43 11.16 9.05
CA VAL A 30 -3.97 10.17 8.05
C VAL A 30 -5.01 9.08 7.80
N SER A 31 -5.49 9.00 6.56
CA SER A 31 -6.55 8.05 6.18
C SER A 31 -6.07 6.99 5.20
N TYR A 32 -4.96 7.20 4.50
CA TYR A 32 -4.53 6.34 3.40
C TYR A 32 -3.14 5.79 3.61
N THR A 33 -2.92 4.57 3.12
CA THR A 33 -1.64 3.88 3.19
C THR A 33 -1.42 3.11 1.90
N SER A 34 -0.25 3.27 1.30
CA SER A 34 0.19 2.46 0.17
C SER A 34 1.47 1.71 0.54
N ILE A 35 1.52 0.42 0.22
CA ILE A 35 2.72 -0.41 0.30
C ILE A 35 3.16 -0.66 -1.14
N ASN A 36 4.33 -0.17 -1.51
CA ASN A 36 4.86 -0.21 -2.87
C ASN A 36 6.15 -1.03 -2.91
N TRP A 37 6.40 -1.66 -4.06
CA TRP A 37 7.62 -2.40 -4.33
C TRP A 37 8.05 -2.18 -5.77
N ASN A 38 9.17 -1.49 -5.97
CA ASN A 38 9.75 -1.32 -7.30
C ASN A 38 10.82 -2.38 -7.51
N TYR A 39 10.58 -3.31 -8.46
CA TYR A 39 11.56 -4.31 -8.82
C TYR A 39 12.46 -3.81 -9.95
N MET A 40 13.74 -3.57 -9.63
CA MET A 40 14.80 -3.15 -10.57
C MET A 40 14.66 -1.72 -11.12
N PRO A 41 15.74 -1.12 -11.66
CA PRO A 41 15.74 0.27 -12.13
C PRO A 41 14.64 0.63 -13.15
N PRO A 42 14.24 -0.25 -14.10
CA PRO A 42 13.14 0.07 -15.01
C PRO A 42 11.80 0.33 -14.32
N ALA A 43 11.58 -0.22 -13.11
CA ALA A 43 10.40 0.07 -12.29
C ALA A 43 10.59 1.30 -11.37
N GLY A 44 11.69 2.05 -11.51
CA GLY A 44 12.01 3.20 -10.67
C GLY A 44 12.67 2.83 -9.33
N ALA A 45 13.29 1.66 -9.20
CA ALA A 45 14.08 1.33 -8.02
C ALA A 45 15.38 2.15 -7.98
N GLY A 46 15.57 2.92 -6.90
CA GLY A 46 16.79 3.73 -6.69
C GLY A 46 17.97 2.95 -6.12
N ILE A 47 17.73 1.76 -5.58
CA ILE A 47 18.74 0.87 -4.99
C ILE A 47 18.52 -0.53 -5.57
N ILE A 48 19.60 -1.22 -5.93
CA ILE A 48 19.54 -2.62 -6.36
C ILE A 48 19.55 -3.52 -5.11
N HIS A 49 18.45 -3.46 -4.35
CA HIS A 49 18.19 -4.26 -3.15
C HIS A 49 16.68 -4.52 -3.03
N PRO A 50 16.22 -5.68 -2.50
CA PRO A 50 14.80 -5.88 -2.24
C PRO A 50 14.30 -4.99 -1.09
N ASP A 51 13.59 -3.92 -1.40
CA ASP A 51 12.95 -3.03 -0.42
C ASP A 51 11.45 -2.82 -0.68
N LEU A 52 10.70 -2.63 0.41
CA LEU A 52 9.31 -2.19 0.39
C LEU A 52 9.22 -0.75 0.89
N GLN A 53 8.37 0.03 0.25
CA GLN A 53 8.12 1.42 0.62
C GLN A 53 6.70 1.54 1.18
N VAL A 54 6.57 2.15 2.37
CA VAL A 54 5.27 2.38 3.01
C VAL A 54 5.04 3.88 3.11
N ILE A 55 4.01 4.36 2.44
CA ILE A 55 3.60 5.77 2.44
C ILE A 55 2.28 5.87 3.16
N VAL A 56 2.18 6.77 4.13
CA VAL A 56 0.98 7.05 4.91
C VAL A 56 0.67 8.54 4.75
N GLY A 57 -0.58 8.89 4.46
CA GLY A 57 -0.96 10.27 4.22
C GLY A 57 -2.45 10.53 4.40
N ALA A 58 -2.81 11.81 4.45
CA ALA A 58 -4.19 12.26 4.58
C ALA A 58 -5.03 12.01 3.33
N ASN A 59 -4.41 12.04 2.15
CA ASN A 59 -5.08 11.87 0.86
C ASN A 59 -4.57 10.61 0.13
N PRO A 60 -5.43 9.94 -0.67
CA PRO A 60 -4.99 8.87 -1.55
C PRO A 60 -4.17 9.45 -2.71
N THR A 61 -3.50 8.58 -3.47
CA THR A 61 -3.01 8.98 -4.79
C THR A 61 -4.20 9.16 -5.75
N LEU A 62 -4.01 9.93 -6.82
CA LEU A 62 -5.05 10.16 -7.83
C LEU A 62 -5.63 8.85 -8.40
N PHE A 63 -4.78 7.83 -8.56
CA PHE A 63 -5.21 6.52 -9.03
C PHE A 63 -6.15 5.84 -8.01
N TYR A 64 -5.76 5.80 -6.74
CA TYR A 64 -6.58 5.20 -5.69
C TYR A 64 -7.88 5.96 -5.43
N GLU A 65 -7.87 7.29 -5.54
CA GLU A 65 -9.07 8.12 -5.45
C GLU A 65 -10.10 7.74 -6.52
N ARG A 66 -9.63 7.65 -7.77
CA ARG A 66 -10.47 7.22 -8.90
C ARG A 66 -10.97 5.79 -8.71
N LEU A 67 -10.09 4.87 -8.32
CA LEU A 67 -10.46 3.48 -8.09
C LEU A 67 -11.57 3.38 -7.04
N LEU A 68 -11.42 4.03 -5.88
CA LEU A 68 -12.44 4.02 -4.82
C LEU A 68 -13.76 4.64 -5.28
N THR A 69 -13.70 5.74 -6.03
CA THR A 69 -14.89 6.43 -6.55
C THR A 69 -15.67 5.55 -7.52
N GLU A 70 -14.98 4.94 -8.48
CA GLU A 70 -15.62 4.09 -9.49
C GLU A 70 -16.08 2.75 -8.90
N SER A 71 -15.31 2.14 -7.99
CA SER A 71 -15.73 0.93 -7.27
C SER A 71 -16.99 1.17 -6.43
N LEU A 72 -17.11 2.33 -5.79
CA LEU A 72 -18.31 2.70 -5.04
C LEU A 72 -19.51 2.92 -5.97
N LYS A 73 -19.29 3.54 -7.13
CA LYS A 73 -20.32 3.70 -8.15
C LYS A 73 -20.83 2.34 -8.64
N TYR A 74 -19.91 1.44 -9.02
CA TYR A 74 -20.25 0.08 -9.44
C TYR A 74 -21.05 -0.67 -8.37
N HIS A 75 -20.63 -0.57 -7.10
CA HIS A 75 -21.33 -1.23 -6.00
C HIS A 75 -22.77 -0.73 -5.82
N ARG A 76 -23.02 0.56 -6.05
CA ARG A 76 -24.36 1.13 -5.96
C ARG A 76 -25.27 0.72 -7.13
N GLU A 77 -24.70 0.53 -8.31
CA GLU A 77 -25.44 0.18 -9.53
C GLU A 77 -25.74 -1.32 -9.59
N GLU A 78 -24.80 -2.16 -9.14
CA GLU A 78 -24.85 -3.61 -9.34
C GLU A 78 -25.00 -4.42 -8.03
N GLU A 79 -25.01 -3.76 -6.87
CA GLU A 79 -25.02 -4.39 -5.52
C GLU A 79 -23.89 -5.40 -5.30
N ARG A 80 -22.79 -5.28 -6.06
CA ARG A 80 -21.64 -6.19 -6.05
C ARG A 80 -20.34 -5.47 -5.75
N ASN A 81 -19.34 -6.20 -5.26
CA ASN A 81 -17.99 -5.68 -5.10
C ASN A 81 -17.22 -5.82 -6.43
N TYR A 82 -16.47 -4.78 -6.80
CA TYR A 82 -15.57 -4.77 -7.96
C TYR A 82 -14.17 -5.24 -7.57
#